data_AF-A0A257J5Y8-F1
#
_entry.id   AF-A0A257J5Y8-F1
#
_cell.length_a   1.000
_cell.length_b   1.000
_cell.length_c   1.000
_cell.angle_alpha   90.00
_cell.angle_beta   90.00
_cell.angle_gamma   90.00
#
_symmetry.space_group_name_H-M   'P 1'
#
loop_
_entity.id
_entity.type
_entity.pdbx_description
1 polymer ?
#
loop_
_entity_poly.entity_id
_entity_poly.type
_entity_poly.pdbx_seq_one_letter_code
_entity_poly.pdbx_strand_id
1 'polypeptide(L)'
;MVVSTQPLFDPQAAGNLQPRPGLWALAEPDCHFNTSAPPADWPGCVQALSIRDGVAVNARPQGQGELLDQPVAFTMAGGSPGVIQIARPISKDFSRWGHGYYGYRPLASDAEGRVVSARVWPAFCARPAPGNPPGKDCWTPSAEEVRLALKDSEIWAYEDRLSDLGLKAVWVRYEAGK
;
A
#
# COMPACT_ATOMS: atom_id res chain seq x y z
N MET A 1 -6.49 12.20 -0.25
CA MET A 1 -6.80 10.77 -0.55
C MET A 1 -8.24 10.48 -0.15
N VAL A 2 -8.87 9.43 -0.66
CA VAL A 2 -10.17 8.97 -0.15
C VAL A 2 -9.97 8.35 1.23
N VAL A 3 -10.78 8.74 2.20
CA VAL A 3 -10.71 8.25 3.58
C VAL A 3 -12.10 8.03 4.18
N SER A 4 -12.16 7.18 5.20
CA SER A 4 -13.38 6.95 6.02
C SER A 4 -13.04 6.98 7.51
N THR A 5 -14.01 7.35 8.35
CA THR A 5 -13.89 7.25 9.81
C THR A 5 -14.16 5.84 10.33
N GLN A 6 -14.74 4.96 9.52
CA GLN A 6 -15.09 3.58 9.85
C GLN A 6 -14.51 2.60 8.83
N PRO A 7 -14.20 1.35 9.21
CA PRO A 7 -13.78 0.33 8.26
C PRO A 7 -14.92 0.04 7.28
N LEU A 8 -14.60 -0.02 5.99
CA LEU A 8 -15.58 -0.24 4.91
C LEU A 8 -15.44 -1.62 4.24
N PHE A 9 -14.36 -2.34 4.54
CA PHE A 9 -14.06 -3.65 3.96
C PHE A 9 -13.81 -4.69 5.06
N ASP A 10 -14.34 -5.89 4.81
CA ASP A 10 -14.19 -7.04 5.69
C ASP A 10 -12.84 -7.76 5.45
N PRO A 11 -12.01 -8.00 6.49
CA PRO A 11 -10.79 -8.79 6.39
C PRO A 11 -10.96 -10.20 5.83
N GLN A 12 -12.15 -10.81 5.95
CA GLN A 12 -12.41 -12.14 5.42
C GLN A 12 -12.64 -12.16 3.90
N ALA A 13 -12.86 -10.99 3.27
CA ALA A 13 -13.22 -10.89 1.85
C ALA A 13 -12.03 -11.05 0.87
N ALA A 14 -10.78 -11.18 1.35
CA ALA A 14 -9.62 -11.36 0.48
C ALA A 14 -9.42 -12.79 -0.04
N GLY A 15 -9.90 -13.81 0.67
CA GLY A 15 -9.62 -15.22 0.32
C GLY A 15 -8.12 -15.47 0.14
N ASN A 16 -7.73 -16.06 -1.01
CA ASN A 16 -6.33 -16.38 -1.34
C ASN A 16 -5.50 -15.18 -1.83
N LEU A 17 -6.07 -13.98 -1.95
CA LEU A 17 -5.37 -12.77 -2.44
C LEU A 17 -4.47 -12.12 -1.38
N GLN A 18 -4.06 -12.87 -0.36
CA GLN A 18 -3.18 -12.40 0.70
C GLN A 18 -1.74 -12.27 0.19
N PRO A 19 -1.00 -11.26 0.68
CA PRO A 19 0.41 -11.13 0.36
C PRO A 19 1.18 -12.26 1.05
N ARG A 20 2.16 -12.82 0.35
CA ARG A 20 3.08 -13.77 0.97
C ARG A 20 3.79 -13.11 2.17
N PRO A 21 3.82 -13.74 3.35
CA PRO A 21 4.54 -13.20 4.49
C PRO A 21 6.04 -13.05 4.22
N GLY A 22 6.65 -11.99 4.72
CA GLY A 22 8.08 -11.72 4.59
C GLY A 22 8.40 -10.26 4.27
N LEU A 23 9.59 -10.04 3.73
CA LEU A 23 10.10 -8.74 3.32
C LEU A 23 9.57 -8.39 1.92
N TRP A 24 8.99 -7.21 1.82
CA TRP A 24 8.46 -6.61 0.61
C TRP A 24 9.21 -5.32 0.26
N ALA A 25 9.40 -5.10 -1.03
CA ALA A 25 9.88 -3.86 -1.59
C ALA A 25 8.74 -3.17 -2.36
N LEU A 26 8.39 -1.95 -1.96
CA LEU A 26 7.48 -1.07 -2.69
C LEU A 26 8.36 -0.06 -3.43
N ALA A 27 8.52 -0.28 -4.74
CA ALA A 27 9.46 0.46 -5.56
C ALA A 27 8.74 1.38 -6.55
N GLU A 28 9.27 2.59 -6.74
CA GLU A 28 8.85 3.47 -7.83
C GLU A 28 9.14 2.84 -9.20
N PRO A 29 8.42 3.25 -10.26
CA PRO A 29 8.71 2.86 -11.64
C PRO A 29 10.16 3.25 -11.99
N ASP A 30 10.97 2.29 -12.43
CA ASP A 30 12.42 2.42 -12.72
C ASP A 30 13.37 2.43 -11.52
N CYS A 31 12.88 2.20 -10.30
CA CYS A 31 13.78 2.08 -9.16
C CYS A 31 14.56 0.74 -9.22
N HIS A 32 15.87 0.83 -9.40
CA HIS A 32 16.79 -0.31 -9.40
C HIS A 32 17.48 -0.46 -8.05
N PHE A 33 17.44 -1.66 -7.47
CA PHE A 33 18.04 -1.95 -6.18
C PHE A 33 18.43 -3.42 -6.08
N ASN A 34 19.36 -3.73 -5.19
CA ASN A 34 19.81 -5.10 -4.94
C ASN A 34 18.91 -5.75 -3.87
N THR A 35 18.03 -6.66 -4.29
CA THR A 35 17.13 -7.40 -3.39
C THR A 35 17.89 -8.32 -2.42
N SER A 36 19.14 -8.67 -2.71
CA SER A 36 20.01 -9.41 -1.77
C SER A 36 20.62 -8.53 -0.69
N ALA A 37 20.66 -7.21 -0.87
CA ALA A 37 21.17 -6.29 0.15
C ALA A 37 20.21 -6.21 1.36
N PRO A 38 20.71 -5.79 2.54
CA PRO A 38 19.88 -5.36 3.65
C PRO A 38 18.95 -4.18 3.28
N PRO A 39 17.72 -4.09 3.83
CA PRO A 39 16.82 -2.96 3.58
C PRO A 39 17.41 -1.58 3.89
N ALA A 40 18.33 -1.49 4.85
CA ALA A 40 19.02 -0.25 5.19
C ALA A 40 19.85 0.34 4.04
N ASP A 41 20.30 -0.53 3.12
CA ASP A 41 21.15 -0.17 1.99
C ASP A 41 20.34 0.09 0.70
N TRP A 42 19.01 -0.04 0.75
CA TRP A 42 18.16 0.24 -0.41
C TRP A 42 18.06 1.75 -0.68
N PRO A 43 17.98 2.16 -1.96
CA PRO A 43 17.83 3.56 -2.33
C PRO A 43 16.47 4.11 -1.86
N GLY A 44 16.36 5.44 -1.77
CA GLY A 44 15.15 6.12 -1.27
C GLY A 44 13.89 5.89 -2.10
N CYS A 45 14.02 5.48 -3.36
CA CYS A 45 12.88 5.14 -4.24
C CYS A 45 12.26 3.75 -3.94
N VAL A 46 12.75 3.04 -2.91
CA VAL A 46 12.13 1.81 -2.40
C VAL A 46 11.81 1.94 -0.93
N GLN A 47 10.54 1.68 -0.60
CA GLN A 47 10.13 1.45 0.77
C GLN A 47 10.17 -0.05 1.10
N ALA A 48 10.80 -0.39 2.22
CA ALA A 48 10.90 -1.76 2.69
C ALA A 48 9.83 -2.03 3.75
N LEU A 49 9.00 -3.07 3.54
CA LEU A 49 7.97 -3.47 4.49
C LEU A 49 8.18 -4.92 4.92
N SER A 50 8.09 -5.19 6.21
CA SER A 50 7.86 -6.54 6.71
C SER A 50 6.36 -6.76 6.84
N ILE A 51 5.86 -7.84 6.22
CA ILE A 51 4.44 -8.21 6.21
C ILE A 51 4.27 -9.57 6.87
N ARG A 52 3.43 -9.64 7.90
CA ARG A 52 3.07 -10.89 8.59
C ARG A 52 1.69 -10.75 9.24
N ASP A 53 0.87 -11.78 9.15
CA ASP A 53 -0.43 -11.89 9.84
C ASP A 53 -1.34 -10.65 9.69
N GLY A 54 -1.41 -10.08 8.48
CA GLY A 54 -2.22 -8.89 8.20
C GLY A 54 -1.67 -7.58 8.76
N VAL A 55 -0.40 -7.57 9.14
CA VAL A 55 0.31 -6.41 9.69
C VAL A 55 1.51 -6.08 8.81
N ALA A 56 1.69 -4.80 8.53
CA ALA A 56 2.84 -4.26 7.84
C ALA A 56 3.64 -3.35 8.78
N VAL A 57 4.96 -3.44 8.75
CA VAL A 57 5.87 -2.53 9.48
C VAL A 57 7.04 -2.14 8.59
N ASN A 58 7.54 -0.92 8.74
CA ASN A 58 8.71 -0.44 8.02
C ASN A 58 9.94 -1.28 8.42
N ALA A 59 10.53 -1.98 7.46
CA ALA A 59 11.75 -2.76 7.65
C ALA A 59 13.02 -1.89 7.63
N ARG A 60 12.87 -0.58 7.39
CA ARG A 60 13.89 0.45 7.50
C ARG A 60 13.34 1.61 8.36
N PRO A 61 13.13 1.43 9.67
CA PRO A 61 12.62 2.50 10.52
C PRO A 61 13.61 3.67 10.48
N GLN A 62 13.16 4.82 10.00
CA GLN A 62 14.01 6.02 9.90
C GLN A 62 14.05 6.82 11.21
N GLY A 63 13.35 6.36 12.24
CA GLY A 63 13.29 7.01 13.55
C GLY A 63 12.56 8.35 13.53
N GLN A 64 11.76 8.63 12.48
CA GLN A 64 11.10 9.92 12.28
C GLN A 64 9.59 9.91 12.55
N GLY A 65 9.04 8.81 13.10
CA GLY A 65 7.62 8.76 13.44
C GLY A 65 6.72 8.67 12.21
N GLU A 66 7.22 8.02 11.15
CA GLU A 66 6.39 7.69 9.99
C GLU A 66 5.32 6.67 10.40
N LEU A 67 4.19 6.64 9.67
CA LEU A 67 3.07 5.76 9.98
C LEU A 67 3.48 4.29 10.12
N LEU A 68 4.42 3.84 9.29
CA LEU A 68 4.90 2.46 9.26
C LEU A 68 6.07 2.21 10.21
N ASP A 69 6.59 3.22 10.93
CA ASP A 69 7.54 2.99 12.03
C ASP A 69 6.88 2.24 13.21
N GLN A 70 5.54 2.16 13.21
CA GLN A 70 4.75 1.28 14.07
C GLN A 70 4.05 0.21 13.23
N PRO A 71 3.71 -0.95 13.81
CA PRO A 71 2.93 -1.97 13.12
C PRO A 71 1.55 -1.42 12.70
N VAL A 72 1.26 -1.50 11.40
CA VAL A 72 -0.02 -1.07 10.81
C VAL A 72 -0.80 -2.31 10.36
N ALA A 73 -1.95 -2.52 10.99
CA ALA A 73 -2.90 -3.51 10.52
C ALA A 73 -3.50 -3.07 9.17
N PHE A 74 -3.56 -3.99 8.22
CA PHE A 74 -4.19 -3.78 6.93
C PHE A 74 -5.18 -4.91 6.62
N THR A 75 -6.25 -4.53 5.94
CA THR A 75 -7.26 -5.44 5.41
C THR A 75 -7.15 -5.46 3.91
N MET A 76 -7.18 -6.65 3.30
CA MET A 76 -7.34 -6.80 1.86
C MET A 76 -8.74 -7.31 1.54
N ALA A 77 -9.32 -6.80 0.46
CA ALA A 77 -10.57 -7.28 -0.10
C ALA A 77 -10.41 -7.53 -1.60
N GLY A 78 -11.13 -8.53 -2.11
CA GLY A 78 -11.16 -8.85 -3.53
C GLY A 78 -11.85 -7.77 -4.39
N GLY A 79 -11.93 -8.04 -5.69
CA GLY A 79 -12.47 -7.16 -6.71
C GLY A 79 -11.46 -6.90 -7.83
N SER A 80 -11.83 -6.06 -8.79
CA SER A 80 -10.94 -5.59 -9.86
C SER A 80 -11.07 -4.06 -10.00
N PRO A 81 -10.10 -3.26 -9.49
CA PRO A 81 -8.93 -3.69 -8.72
C PRO A 81 -9.30 -4.23 -7.33
N GLY A 82 -8.37 -4.96 -6.70
CA GLY A 82 -8.48 -5.32 -5.28
C GLY A 82 -8.27 -4.09 -4.39
N VAL A 83 -8.68 -4.18 -3.12
CA VAL A 83 -8.58 -3.08 -2.14
C VAL A 83 -7.65 -3.47 -1.00
N ILE A 84 -6.75 -2.57 -0.62
CA ILE A 84 -6.02 -2.55 0.66
C ILE A 84 -6.59 -1.39 1.49
N GLN A 85 -7.06 -1.70 2.68
CA GLN A 85 -7.51 -0.73 3.69
C GLN A 85 -6.50 -0.70 4.82
N ILE A 86 -5.96 0.48 5.14
CA ILE A 86 -5.03 0.67 6.27
C ILE A 86 -5.66 1.58 7.32
N ALA A 87 -5.43 1.28 8.60
CA ALA A 87 -5.69 2.24 9.67
C ALA A 87 -4.60 3.33 9.65
N ARG A 88 -4.98 4.59 9.77
CA ARG A 88 -4.04 5.71 9.81
C ARG A 88 -4.53 6.87 10.68
N PRO A 89 -3.62 7.65 11.27
CA PRO A 89 -3.97 8.92 11.88
C PRO A 89 -4.46 9.90 10.82
N ILE A 90 -5.55 10.59 11.13
CA ILE A 90 -6.18 11.64 10.31
C ILE A 90 -6.04 13.03 10.96
N SER A 91 -5.38 13.09 12.11
CA SER A 91 -4.98 14.31 12.78
C SER A 91 -3.48 14.29 13.10
N LYS A 92 -2.87 15.48 13.12
CA LYS A 92 -1.42 15.65 13.34
C LYS A 92 -0.96 15.25 14.73
N ASP A 93 -1.87 15.28 15.69
CA ASP A 93 -1.68 14.91 17.10
C ASP A 93 -2.03 13.44 17.37
N PHE A 94 -2.34 12.65 16.33
CA PHE A 94 -2.71 11.23 16.41
C PHE A 94 -3.95 10.92 17.28
N SER A 95 -4.72 11.95 17.69
CA SER A 95 -5.93 11.80 18.50
C SER A 95 -7.12 11.24 17.71
N ARG A 96 -7.07 11.34 16.39
CA ARG A 96 -8.13 10.85 15.49
C ARG A 96 -7.54 9.89 14.47
N TRP A 97 -8.26 8.78 14.29
CA TRP A 97 -7.93 7.71 13.37
C TRP A 97 -9.02 7.58 12.31
N GLY A 98 -8.60 7.12 11.14
CA GLY A 98 -9.49 6.76 10.05
C GLY A 98 -8.83 5.69 9.19
N HIS A 99 -9.40 5.48 8.02
CA HIS A 99 -8.99 4.44 7.09
C HIS A 99 -8.60 5.06 5.76
N GLY A 100 -7.39 4.73 5.30
CA GLY A 100 -6.91 5.05 3.94
C GLY A 100 -7.00 3.82 3.05
N TYR A 101 -7.11 4.06 1.74
CA TYR A 101 -7.35 3.01 0.76
C TYR A 101 -6.33 3.02 -0.36
N TYR A 102 -5.89 1.83 -0.76
CA TYR A 102 -5.03 1.59 -1.90
C TYR A 102 -5.64 0.50 -2.77
N GLY A 103 -5.43 0.63 -4.07
CA GLY A 103 -5.76 -0.38 -5.05
C GLY A 103 -4.60 -1.34 -5.14
N TYR A 104 -4.88 -2.60 -5.47
CA TYR A 104 -3.85 -3.51 -5.91
C TYR A 104 -4.30 -4.36 -7.08
N ARG A 105 -3.33 -4.69 -7.94
CA ARG A 105 -3.45 -5.68 -9.00
C ARG A 105 -2.29 -6.67 -8.90
N PRO A 106 -2.55 -7.95 -8.57
CA PRO A 106 -1.53 -8.97 -8.58
C PRO A 106 -0.86 -9.09 -9.95
N LEU A 107 0.45 -9.16 -9.97
CA LEU A 107 1.27 -9.41 -11.16
C LEU A 107 1.81 -10.84 -11.16
N ALA A 108 2.01 -11.43 -9.97
CA ALA A 108 2.40 -12.82 -9.82
C ALA A 108 1.98 -13.37 -8.44
N SER A 109 1.75 -14.67 -8.39
CA SER A 109 1.49 -15.44 -7.17
C SER A 109 2.44 -16.63 -7.05
N ASP A 110 2.62 -17.14 -5.83
CA ASP A 110 3.34 -18.40 -5.59
C ASP A 110 2.45 -19.64 -5.82
N ALA A 111 3.00 -20.83 -5.60
CA ALA A 111 2.30 -22.10 -5.80
C ALA A 111 1.09 -22.28 -4.86
N GLU A 112 1.06 -21.58 -3.74
CA GLU A 112 -0.04 -21.56 -2.78
C GLU A 112 -1.09 -20.48 -3.13
N GLY A 113 -0.89 -19.73 -4.22
CA GLY A 113 -1.79 -18.67 -4.69
C GLY A 113 -1.59 -17.33 -4.01
N ARG A 114 -0.61 -17.19 -3.09
CA ARG A 114 -0.35 -15.93 -2.39
C ARG A 114 0.33 -14.94 -3.32
N VAL A 115 -0.04 -13.67 -3.21
CA VAL A 115 0.55 -12.61 -4.04
C VAL A 115 2.02 -12.46 -3.68
N VAL A 116 2.90 -12.49 -4.70
CA VAL A 116 4.35 -12.24 -4.55
C VAL A 116 4.83 -11.01 -5.34
N SER A 117 3.99 -10.49 -6.24
CA SER A 117 4.18 -9.15 -6.77
C SER A 117 2.85 -8.53 -7.17
N ALA A 118 2.74 -7.20 -7.05
CA ALA A 118 1.55 -6.45 -7.40
C ALA A 118 1.91 -5.03 -7.85
N ARG A 119 0.99 -4.40 -8.58
CA ARG A 119 0.92 -2.94 -8.64
C ARG A 119 0.02 -2.45 -7.53
N VAL A 120 0.42 -1.38 -6.86
CA VAL A 120 -0.34 -0.76 -5.78
C VAL A 120 -0.39 0.75 -5.98
N TRP A 121 -1.52 1.39 -5.68
CA TRP A 121 -1.69 2.83 -5.83
C TRP A 121 -2.71 3.39 -4.85
N PRO A 122 -2.62 4.67 -4.45
CA PRO A 122 -3.61 5.26 -3.54
C PRO A 122 -4.98 5.47 -4.20
N ALA A 123 -6.04 5.42 -3.40
CA ALA A 123 -7.37 5.90 -3.79
C ALA A 123 -7.39 7.43 -3.77
N PHE A 124 -7.31 8.08 -4.92
CA PHE A 124 -7.38 9.52 -5.02
C PHE A 124 -8.79 10.00 -5.34
N CYS A 125 -9.19 11.10 -4.70
CA CYS A 125 -10.44 11.80 -4.99
C CYS A 125 -10.35 12.62 -6.29
N ALA A 126 -9.13 13.06 -6.60
CA ALA A 126 -8.77 13.86 -7.75
C ALA A 126 -7.27 13.64 -8.03
N ARG A 127 -6.87 13.78 -9.28
CA ARG A 127 -5.47 13.62 -9.68
C ARG A 127 -4.59 14.64 -8.96
N PRO A 128 -3.52 14.22 -8.25
CA PRO A 128 -2.52 15.13 -7.73
C PRO A 128 -1.84 15.88 -8.88
N ALA A 129 -1.64 17.19 -8.72
CA ALA A 129 -0.80 17.93 -9.65
C ALA A 129 0.67 17.45 -9.53
N PRO A 130 1.44 17.37 -10.62
CA PRO A 130 2.83 16.95 -10.57
C PRO A 130 3.63 17.78 -9.56
N GLY A 131 4.43 17.11 -8.73
CA GLY A 131 5.26 17.75 -7.70
C GLY A 131 4.51 18.31 -6.48
N ASN A 132 3.18 18.21 -6.45
CA ASN A 132 2.39 18.60 -5.28
C ASN A 132 1.99 17.37 -4.45
N PRO A 133 1.99 17.47 -3.11
CA PRO A 133 1.44 16.42 -2.28
C PRO A 133 -0.05 16.22 -2.60
N PRO A 134 -0.61 15.05 -2.29
CA PRO A 134 -2.05 14.82 -2.41
C PRO A 134 -2.82 15.95 -1.72
N GLY A 135 -3.85 16.47 -2.40
CA GLY A 135 -4.74 17.46 -1.81
C GLY A 135 -5.46 16.95 -0.56
N LYS A 136 -6.26 17.82 0.06
CA LYS A 136 -7.05 17.50 1.26
C LYS A 136 -7.79 16.16 1.11
N ASP A 137 -7.80 15.37 2.18
CA ASP A 137 -8.56 14.12 2.23
C ASP A 137 -10.05 14.37 1.94
N CYS A 138 -10.64 13.52 1.09
CA CYS A 138 -12.09 13.51 0.85
C CYS A 138 -12.70 12.34 1.63
N TRP A 139 -13.79 12.65 2.33
CA TRP A 139 -14.43 11.73 3.26
C TRP A 139 -15.56 11.01 2.56
N THR A 140 -15.60 9.70 2.73
CA THR A 140 -16.70 8.86 2.23
C THR A 140 -17.14 7.85 3.30
N PRO A 141 -18.44 7.60 3.45
CA PRO A 141 -18.97 6.47 4.20
C PRO A 141 -19.19 5.21 3.34
N SER A 142 -18.88 5.24 2.04
CA SER A 142 -19.31 4.25 1.05
C SER A 142 -18.15 3.43 0.50
N ALA A 143 -18.23 2.11 0.65
CA ALA A 143 -17.28 1.18 0.05
C ALA A 143 -17.31 1.25 -1.50
N GLU A 144 -18.45 1.60 -2.08
CA GLU A 144 -18.62 1.75 -3.52
C GLU A 144 -17.85 2.97 -4.05
N GLU A 145 -17.92 4.11 -3.35
CA GLU A 145 -17.17 5.31 -3.71
C GLU A 145 -15.65 5.08 -3.61
N VAL A 146 -15.20 4.30 -2.62
CA VAL A 146 -13.79 3.86 -2.53
C VAL A 146 -13.41 3.06 -3.77
N ARG A 147 -14.23 2.07 -4.17
CA ARG A 147 -13.94 1.23 -5.35
C ARG A 147 -13.91 2.05 -6.64
N LEU A 148 -14.81 3.01 -6.80
CA LEU A 148 -14.84 3.91 -7.95
C LEU A 148 -13.55 4.74 -8.01
N ALA A 149 -13.17 5.38 -6.90
CA ALA A 149 -11.94 6.16 -6.83
C ALA A 149 -10.68 5.33 -7.13
N LEU A 150 -10.65 4.08 -6.68
CA LEU A 150 -9.55 3.16 -6.99
C LEU A 150 -9.46 2.82 -8.47
N LYS A 151 -10.60 2.62 -9.12
CA LYS A 151 -10.69 2.37 -10.56
C LYS A 151 -10.26 3.60 -11.37
N ASP A 152 -10.68 4.79 -10.96
CA ASP A 152 -10.31 6.03 -11.65
C ASP A 152 -8.83 6.35 -11.46
N SER A 153 -8.31 6.15 -10.24
CA SER A 153 -6.90 6.38 -9.91
C SER A 153 -5.97 5.35 -10.53
N GLU A 154 -6.49 4.20 -10.95
CA GLU A 154 -5.70 3.14 -11.57
C GLU A 154 -5.00 3.61 -12.84
N ILE A 155 -5.66 4.44 -13.66
CA ILE A 155 -5.06 4.95 -14.89
C ILE A 155 -3.75 5.68 -14.59
N TRP A 156 -3.71 6.45 -13.50
CA TRP A 156 -2.53 7.21 -13.07
C TRP A 156 -1.43 6.34 -12.45
N ALA A 157 -1.72 5.07 -12.15
CA ALA A 157 -0.79 4.09 -11.64
C ALA A 157 -0.12 3.23 -12.73
N TYR A 158 -0.37 3.56 -14.00
CA TYR A 158 0.25 2.93 -15.17
C TYR A 158 0.64 3.98 -16.23
N GLU A 159 0.80 5.23 -15.82
CA GLU A 159 1.24 6.32 -16.70
C GLU A 159 2.74 6.27 -16.98
N ASP A 160 3.26 7.30 -17.64
CA ASP A 160 4.67 7.46 -17.90
C ASP A 160 5.50 7.72 -16.63
N ARG A 161 6.83 7.64 -16.82
CA ARG A 161 7.85 7.73 -15.78
C ARG A 161 7.73 8.91 -14.83
N LEU A 162 7.20 10.05 -15.27
CA LEU A 162 7.14 11.26 -14.44
C LEU A 162 5.82 11.40 -13.68
N SER A 163 4.81 10.63 -14.07
CA SER A 163 3.43 10.82 -13.65
C SER A 163 2.82 9.59 -12.98
N ASP A 164 3.52 8.45 -13.01
CA ASP A 164 3.05 7.20 -12.44
C ASP A 164 3.04 7.23 -10.90
N LEU A 165 1.84 7.22 -10.34
CA LEU A 165 1.56 7.25 -8.91
C LEU A 165 1.45 5.83 -8.31
N GLY A 166 1.76 4.82 -9.11
CA GLY A 166 1.76 3.41 -8.73
C GLY A 166 3.14 2.93 -8.29
N LEU A 167 3.17 2.12 -7.24
CA LEU A 167 4.37 1.39 -6.82
C LEU A 167 4.29 -0.05 -7.32
N LYS A 168 5.46 -0.62 -7.61
CA LYS A 168 5.62 -2.05 -7.79
C LYS A 168 5.96 -2.67 -6.43
N ALA A 169 5.03 -3.43 -5.88
CA ALA A 169 5.24 -4.23 -4.68
C ALA A 169 5.80 -5.60 -5.08
N VAL A 170 6.93 -6.01 -4.50
CA VAL A 170 7.59 -7.31 -4.76
C VAL A 170 8.01 -7.98 -3.47
N TRP A 171 7.64 -9.24 -3.29
CA TRP A 171 8.15 -10.09 -2.22
C TRP A 171 9.61 -10.44 -2.50
N VAL A 172 10.48 -10.22 -1.52
CA VAL A 172 11.93 -10.40 -1.65
C VAL A 172 12.40 -11.71 -1.02
N ARG A 173 12.05 -11.92 0.26
CA ARG A 173 12.48 -13.10 1.03
C ARG A 173 11.66 -13.23 2.31
N TYR A 174 11.75 -14.39 2.96
CA TYR A 174 11.30 -14.52 4.33
C TYR A 174 12.15 -13.63 5.25
N GLU A 175 11.50 -13.00 6.22
CA GLU A 175 12.24 -12.44 7.36
C GLU A 175 12.53 -13.54 8.35
N ALA A 176 13.81 -13.65 8.75
CA ALA A 176 14.18 -14.48 9.89
C ALA A 176 13.41 -13.96 11.12
N GLY A 177 12.57 -14.81 11.70
CA GLY A 177 11.90 -14.46 12.95
C GLY A 177 12.95 -14.11 14.00
N LYS A 178 12.79 -12.94 14.62
CA LYS A 178 13.40 -12.69 15.93
C LYS A 178 12.51 -13.33 17.00
#